data_AF-A0A6L7CP60-F1
#
_entry.id   AF-A0A6L7CP60-F1
#
_cell.length_a   1.000
_cell.length_b   1.000
_cell.length_c   1.000
_cell.angle_alpha   90.00
_cell.angle_beta   90.00
_cell.angle_gamma   90.00
#
_symmetry.space_group_name_H-M   'P 1'
#
loop_
_entity.id
_entity.type
_entity.pdbx_description
1 polymer ?
#
loop_
_entity_poly.entity_id
_entity_poly.type
_entity_poly.pdbx_seq_one_letter_code
_entity_poly.pdbx_strand_id
1 'polypeptide(L)'
;MFIRAPNSGRKLLLTCIVAGVMIAILVSCLQFLVAWHKHEVKYDTLIIDVQKYLDTYFADLKSTTDRLQPLTLDTCQQANPELTARAAFSMNVRTFVLVKDKKTFCSSATGEMDIPLNELIPALDINKNVDMAILPGTPMVPNKPAIVIWYRNPLLKNSGVFAA
;
A
#
# COMPACT_ATOMS: atom_id res chain seq x y z
N MET A 1 65.26 -39.17 -34.86
CA MET A 1 65.62 -37.78 -34.52
C MET A 1 64.47 -37.19 -33.70
N PHE A 2 64.68 -37.00 -32.39
CA PHE A 2 63.63 -36.56 -31.46
C PHE A 2 63.20 -35.11 -31.77
N ILE A 3 61.92 -34.92 -32.08
CA ILE A 3 61.34 -33.57 -32.21
C ILE A 3 61.17 -33.01 -30.80
N ARG A 4 62.12 -32.17 -30.39
CA ARG A 4 62.07 -31.44 -29.13
C ARG A 4 61.10 -30.27 -29.30
N ALA A 5 59.85 -30.43 -28.82
CA ALA A 5 58.90 -29.33 -28.76
C ALA A 5 59.48 -28.23 -27.85
N PRO A 6 59.63 -26.98 -28.32
CA PRO A 6 60.20 -25.93 -27.50
C PRO A 6 59.21 -25.54 -26.39
N ASN A 7 59.73 -25.45 -25.17
CA ASN A 7 59.12 -24.94 -23.93
C ASN A 7 58.47 -23.53 -24.04
N SER A 8 58.44 -22.94 -25.25
CA SER A 8 57.95 -21.61 -25.59
C SER A 8 56.44 -21.59 -25.87
N GLY A 9 55.88 -22.59 -26.56
CA GLY A 9 54.45 -22.63 -26.89
C GLY A 9 53.53 -22.77 -25.68
N ARG A 10 53.97 -23.53 -24.66
CA ARG A 10 53.22 -23.70 -23.40
C ARG A 10 53.21 -22.43 -22.55
N LYS A 11 54.30 -21.66 -22.57
CA LYS A 11 54.39 -20.36 -21.89
C LYS A 11 53.52 -19.31 -22.56
N LEU A 12 53.48 -19.30 -23.91
CA LEU A 12 52.61 -18.41 -24.69
C LEU A 12 51.13 -18.70 -24.44
N LEU A 13 50.73 -19.98 -24.45
CA LEU A 13 49.37 -20.40 -24.12
C LEU A 13 48.96 -19.99 -22.70
N LEU A 14 49.84 -20.17 -21.71
CA LEU A 14 49.59 -19.76 -20.33
C LEU A 14 49.39 -18.24 -20.20
N THR A 15 50.19 -17.42 -20.89
CA THR A 15 50.04 -15.96 -20.86
C THR A 15 48.71 -15.50 -21.48
N CYS A 16 48.26 -16.14 -22.56
CA CYS A 16 46.98 -15.83 -23.18
C CYS A 16 45.80 -16.22 -22.26
N ILE A 17 45.88 -17.37 -21.59
CA ILE A 17 44.86 -17.81 -20.63
C ILE A 17 44.76 -16.82 -19.45
N VAL A 18 45.90 -16.44 -18.87
CA VAL A 18 45.93 -15.50 -17.74
C VAL A 18 45.39 -14.13 -18.16
N ALA A 19 45.78 -13.63 -19.33
CA ALA A 19 45.26 -12.36 -19.85
C ALA A 19 43.73 -12.42 -20.09
N GLY A 20 43.23 -13.51 -20.65
CA GLY A 20 41.79 -13.72 -20.88
C GLY A 20 41.00 -13.77 -19.57
N VAL A 21 41.51 -14.47 -18.54
CA VAL A 21 40.87 -14.52 -17.22
C VAL A 21 40.86 -13.13 -16.57
N MET A 22 41.95 -12.38 -16.66
CA MET A 22 42.01 -11.01 -16.12
C MET A 22 40.97 -10.10 -16.77
N ILE A 23 40.83 -10.15 -18.10
CA ILE A 23 39.83 -9.35 -18.83
C ILE A 23 38.41 -9.80 -18.46
N ALA A 24 38.15 -11.11 -18.39
CA ALA A 24 36.84 -11.63 -18.00
C ALA A 24 36.44 -11.20 -16.58
N ILE A 25 37.38 -11.20 -15.63
CA ILE A 25 37.15 -10.72 -14.26
C ILE A 25 36.84 -9.23 -14.27
N LEU A 26 37.61 -8.42 -15.00
CA LEU A 26 37.39 -6.97 -15.10
C LEU A 26 36.01 -6.64 -15.70
N VAL A 27 35.64 -7.31 -16.79
CA VAL A 27 34.33 -7.12 -17.43
C VAL A 27 33.20 -7.55 -16.49
N SER A 28 33.33 -8.69 -15.81
CA SER A 28 32.32 -9.18 -14.86
C SER A 28 32.16 -8.24 -13.66
N CYS A 29 33.26 -7.71 -13.13
CA CYS A 29 33.24 -6.76 -12.03
C CYS A 29 32.57 -5.45 -12.44
N LEU A 30 32.87 -4.93 -13.64
CA LEU A 30 32.22 -3.73 -14.16
C LEU A 30 30.71 -3.94 -14.35
N GLN A 31 30.29 -5.07 -14.93
CA GLN A 31 28.87 -5.41 -15.08
C GLN A 31 28.17 -5.50 -13.72
N PHE A 32 28.83 -6.10 -12.72
CA PHE A 32 28.29 -6.22 -11.36
C PHE A 32 28.12 -4.85 -10.69
N LEU A 33 29.12 -3.96 -10.80
CA LEU A 33 29.04 -2.61 -10.24
C LEU A 33 27.94 -1.78 -10.91
N VAL A 34 27.82 -1.84 -12.24
CA VAL A 34 26.75 -1.14 -12.97
C VAL A 34 25.38 -1.71 -12.61
N ALA A 35 25.26 -3.04 -12.52
CA ALA A 35 24.02 -3.67 -12.08
C ALA A 35 23.65 -3.25 -10.66
N TRP A 36 24.60 -3.29 -9.71
CA TRP A 36 24.40 -2.85 -8.33
C TRP A 36 23.93 -1.40 -8.24
N HIS A 37 24.61 -0.49 -8.95
CA HIS A 37 24.24 0.92 -8.94
C HIS A 37 22.86 1.16 -9.56
N LYS A 38 22.49 0.36 -10.57
CA LYS A 38 21.16 0.39 -11.20
C LYS A 38 20.08 -0.23 -10.31
N HIS A 39 20.45 -1.19 -9.46
CA HIS A 39 19.57 -1.77 -8.47
C HIS A 39 19.25 -0.73 -7.38
N GLU A 40 20.23 -0.09 -6.76
CA GLU A 40 19.97 0.88 -5.68
C GLU A 40 19.09 2.06 -6.16
N VAL A 41 19.44 2.69 -7.29
CA VAL A 41 18.68 3.84 -7.80
C VAL A 41 17.21 3.50 -8.13
N LYS A 42 16.94 2.27 -8.62
CA LYS A 42 15.56 1.86 -8.98
C LYS A 42 14.70 1.51 -7.78
N TYR A 43 15.27 0.87 -6.75
CA TYR A 43 14.52 0.55 -5.55
C TYR A 43 14.30 1.78 -4.67
N ASP A 44 15.31 2.66 -4.55
CA ASP A 44 15.19 3.88 -3.75
C ASP A 44 14.13 4.83 -4.31
N THR A 45 14.13 5.05 -5.63
CA THR A 45 13.13 5.90 -6.28
C THR A 45 11.72 5.32 -6.11
N LEU A 46 11.56 4.00 -6.28
CA LEU A 46 10.27 3.35 -6.13
C LEU A 46 9.74 3.43 -4.68
N ILE A 47 10.59 3.20 -3.68
CA ILE A 47 10.19 3.29 -2.27
C ILE A 47 9.79 4.72 -1.91
N ILE A 48 10.55 5.72 -2.36
CA ILE A 48 10.24 7.13 -2.12
C ILE A 48 8.91 7.51 -2.79
N ASP A 49 8.70 7.11 -4.04
CA ASP A 49 7.47 7.41 -4.77
C ASP A 49 6.25 6.74 -4.15
N VAL A 50 6.36 5.47 -3.74
CA VAL A 50 5.30 4.74 -3.04
C VAL A 50 4.98 5.40 -1.70
N GLN A 51 6.00 5.75 -0.92
CA GLN A 51 5.80 6.43 0.37
C GLN A 51 5.08 7.76 0.17
N LYS A 52 5.55 8.59 -0.76
CA LYS A 52 4.93 9.89 -1.07
C LYS A 52 3.49 9.74 -1.55
N TYR A 53 3.22 8.74 -2.37
CA TYR A 53 1.87 8.41 -2.83
C TYR A 53 0.96 8.05 -1.64
N LEU A 54 1.41 7.14 -0.77
CA LEU A 54 0.63 6.71 0.39
C LEU A 54 0.40 7.85 1.39
N ASP A 55 1.41 8.66 1.65
CA ASP A 55 1.31 9.82 2.55
C ASP A 55 0.27 10.82 2.03
N THR A 56 0.31 11.13 0.74
CA THR A 56 -0.67 12.04 0.10
C THR A 56 -2.07 11.42 0.12
N TYR A 57 -2.18 10.14 -0.23
CA TYR A 57 -3.45 9.42 -0.25
C TYR A 57 -4.12 9.38 1.12
N PHE A 58 -3.39 8.99 2.17
CA PHE A 58 -3.94 8.93 3.53
C PHE A 58 -4.23 10.32 4.10
N ALA A 59 -3.47 11.35 3.72
CA ALA A 59 -3.76 12.73 4.10
C ALA A 59 -5.08 13.22 3.46
N ASP A 60 -5.29 12.97 2.17
CA ASP A 60 -6.52 13.33 1.46
C ASP A 60 -7.72 12.55 2.00
N LEU A 61 -7.54 11.25 2.29
CA LEU A 61 -8.57 10.41 2.89
C LEU A 61 -8.94 10.88 4.30
N LYS A 62 -7.94 11.21 5.14
CA LYS A 62 -8.14 11.79 6.47
C LYS A 62 -8.91 13.10 6.38
N SER A 63 -8.51 14.00 5.46
CA SER A 63 -9.18 15.29 5.25
C SER A 63 -10.64 15.11 4.86
N THR A 64 -10.92 14.19 3.92
CA THR A 64 -12.29 13.86 3.52
C THR A 64 -13.10 13.31 4.68
N THR A 65 -12.50 12.39 5.44
CA THR A 65 -13.16 11.77 6.58
C THR A 65 -13.45 12.77 7.69
N ASP A 66 -12.54 13.72 7.96
CA ASP A 66 -12.74 14.79 8.94
C ASP A 66 -13.93 15.69 8.59
N ARG A 67 -14.17 15.92 7.29
CA ARG A 67 -15.37 16.65 6.81
C ARG A 67 -16.66 15.85 7.00
N LEU A 68 -16.58 14.52 7.06
CA LEU A 68 -17.71 13.63 7.30
C LEU A 68 -18.01 13.43 8.80
N GLN A 69 -17.04 13.68 9.70
CA GLN A 69 -17.23 13.50 11.14
C GLN A 69 -18.47 14.21 11.71
N PRO A 70 -18.81 15.46 11.32
CA PRO A 70 -20.02 16.13 11.83
C PRO A 70 -21.31 15.39 11.49
N LEU A 71 -21.36 14.66 10.36
CA LEU A 71 -22.55 13.92 9.92
C LEU A 71 -22.90 12.76 10.85
N THR A 72 -22.01 12.36 11.76
CA THR A 72 -22.31 11.36 12.80
C THR A 72 -23.37 11.83 13.81
N LEU A 73 -23.66 13.15 13.85
CA LEU A 73 -24.74 13.72 14.64
C LEU A 73 -26.09 13.68 13.92
N ASP A 74 -26.08 13.60 12.59
CA ASP A 74 -27.27 13.66 11.74
C ASP A 74 -27.96 12.30 11.62
N THR A 75 -29.18 12.30 11.05
CA THR A 75 -29.86 11.07 10.62
C THR A 75 -29.27 10.57 9.31
N CYS A 76 -29.39 9.26 9.01
CA CYS A 76 -28.87 8.74 7.74
C CYS A 76 -29.53 9.41 6.53
N GLN A 77 -30.81 9.78 6.63
CA GLN A 77 -31.53 10.49 5.56
C GLN A 77 -30.90 11.85 5.22
N GLN A 78 -30.36 12.56 6.21
CA GLN A 78 -29.68 13.85 6.03
C GLN A 78 -28.23 13.67 5.58
N ALA A 79 -27.53 12.67 6.12
CA ALA A 79 -26.11 12.45 5.86
C ALA A 79 -25.84 11.75 4.51
N ASN A 80 -26.74 10.86 4.07
CA ASN A 80 -26.50 9.96 2.93
C ASN A 80 -26.18 10.70 1.61
N PRO A 81 -26.86 11.79 1.22
CA PRO A 81 -26.52 12.52 -0.01
C PRO A 81 -25.07 13.02 -0.04
N GLU A 82 -24.60 13.64 1.05
CA GLU A 82 -23.21 14.11 1.16
C GLU A 82 -22.24 12.93 1.25
N LEU A 83 -22.58 11.88 2.02
CA LEU A 83 -21.75 10.68 2.17
C LEU A 83 -21.54 9.97 0.82
N THR A 84 -22.60 9.85 0.02
CA THR A 84 -22.58 9.27 -1.32
C THR A 84 -21.80 10.13 -2.30
N ALA A 85 -22.00 11.46 -2.28
CA ALA A 85 -21.21 12.37 -3.11
C ALA A 85 -19.71 12.25 -2.79
N ARG A 86 -19.33 12.23 -1.51
CA ARG A 86 -17.93 12.07 -1.09
C ARG A 86 -17.36 10.73 -1.52
N ALA A 87 -18.10 9.64 -1.33
CA ALA A 87 -17.67 8.31 -1.77
C ALA A 87 -17.43 8.27 -3.29
N ALA A 88 -18.29 8.90 -4.09
CA ALA A 88 -18.16 8.93 -5.54
C ALA A 88 -16.94 9.72 -6.06
N PHE A 89 -16.50 10.76 -5.33
CA PHE A 89 -15.37 11.60 -5.73
C PHE A 89 -14.06 11.28 -5.00
N SER A 90 -14.07 10.40 -4.00
CA SER A 90 -12.87 9.91 -3.34
C SER A 90 -12.26 8.76 -4.14
N MET A 91 -11.10 9.00 -4.75
CA MET A 91 -10.37 7.94 -5.45
C MET A 91 -10.09 6.74 -4.54
N ASN A 92 -10.27 5.54 -5.08
CA ASN A 92 -10.00 4.26 -4.40
C ASN A 92 -10.83 3.99 -3.13
N VAL A 93 -11.85 4.79 -2.83
CA VAL A 93 -12.83 4.50 -1.77
C VAL A 93 -14.07 3.90 -2.42
N ARG A 94 -14.53 2.77 -1.91
CA ARG A 94 -15.77 2.11 -2.34
C ARG A 94 -16.96 2.57 -1.49
N THR A 95 -16.76 2.80 -0.20
CA THR A 95 -17.81 3.31 0.69
C THR A 95 -17.25 4.07 1.88
N PHE A 96 -17.99 5.08 2.33
CA PHE A 96 -17.89 5.63 3.66
C PHE A 96 -19.05 5.12 4.52
N VAL A 97 -18.78 4.90 5.80
CA VAL A 97 -19.79 4.45 6.76
C VAL A 97 -19.65 5.23 8.06
N LEU A 98 -20.77 5.77 8.53
CA LEU A 98 -20.88 6.51 9.78
C LEU A 98 -21.19 5.55 10.93
N VAL A 99 -20.47 5.74 12.04
CA VAL A 99 -20.58 4.93 13.25
C VAL A 99 -20.95 5.83 14.40
N LYS A 100 -21.99 5.45 15.13
CA LYS A 100 -22.48 6.13 16.32
C LYS A 100 -22.67 5.11 17.43
N ASP A 101 -22.08 5.35 18.59
CA ASP A 101 -22.21 4.48 19.77
C ASP A 101 -21.91 2.99 19.46
N LYS A 102 -20.82 2.73 18.73
CA LYS A 102 -20.36 1.40 18.26
C LYS A 102 -21.22 0.73 17.19
N LYS A 103 -22.28 1.40 16.70
CA LYS A 103 -23.15 0.88 15.65
C LYS A 103 -22.93 1.65 14.35
N THR A 104 -22.80 0.92 13.25
CA THR A 104 -22.86 1.50 11.91
C THR A 104 -24.30 1.87 11.64
N PHE A 105 -24.58 3.15 11.34
CA PHE A 105 -25.96 3.62 11.13
C PHE A 105 -26.25 4.10 9.71
N CYS A 106 -25.23 4.46 8.95
CA CYS A 106 -25.38 4.96 7.59
C CYS A 106 -24.18 4.61 6.72
N SER A 107 -24.42 4.11 5.52
CA SER A 107 -23.42 3.81 4.49
C SER A 107 -23.74 4.57 3.20
N SER A 108 -22.71 5.08 2.52
CA SER A 108 -22.86 5.65 1.17
C SER A 108 -23.30 4.64 0.13
N ALA A 109 -23.06 3.34 0.35
CA ALA A 109 -23.38 2.29 -0.61
C ALA A 109 -24.74 1.65 -0.35
N THR A 110 -25.07 1.40 0.92
CA THR A 110 -26.29 0.65 1.29
C THR A 110 -27.34 1.50 1.99
N GLY A 111 -27.03 2.74 2.35
CA GLY A 111 -27.92 3.62 3.09
C GLY A 111 -28.02 3.25 4.57
N GLU A 112 -29.22 3.36 5.12
CA GLU A 112 -29.49 3.16 6.54
C GLU A 112 -29.23 1.71 6.96
N MET A 113 -28.62 1.54 8.12
CA MET A 113 -28.28 0.22 8.68
C MET A 113 -28.28 0.30 10.21
N ASP A 114 -28.36 -0.84 10.90
CA ASP A 114 -28.18 -0.90 12.35
C ASP A 114 -27.41 -2.18 12.70
N ILE A 115 -26.10 -2.13 12.47
CA ILE A 115 -25.20 -3.27 12.66
C ILE A 115 -24.08 -2.85 13.63
N PRO A 116 -23.77 -3.63 14.67
CA PRO A 116 -22.60 -3.38 15.50
C PRO A 116 -21.32 -3.40 14.65
N LEU A 117 -20.44 -2.41 14.80
CA LEU A 117 -19.21 -2.34 14.01
C LEU A 117 -18.33 -3.59 14.20
N ASN A 118 -18.29 -4.15 15.42
CA ASN A 118 -17.53 -5.36 15.72
C ASN A 118 -18.09 -6.63 15.03
N GLU A 119 -19.37 -6.61 14.65
CA GLU A 119 -19.97 -7.70 13.85
C GLU A 119 -19.60 -7.55 12.38
N LEU A 120 -19.64 -6.31 11.86
CA LEU A 120 -19.31 -6.02 10.47
C LEU A 120 -17.79 -6.17 10.19
N ILE A 121 -16.96 -5.66 11.10
CA ILE A 121 -15.50 -5.60 10.97
C ILE A 121 -14.86 -5.85 12.35
N PRO A 122 -14.73 -7.12 12.77
CA PRO A 122 -14.16 -7.46 14.08
C PRO A 122 -12.67 -7.12 14.21
N ALA A 123 -11.99 -6.86 13.10
CA ALA A 123 -10.56 -6.54 13.07
C ALA A 123 -10.24 -5.09 13.48
N LEU A 124 -11.23 -4.20 13.54
CA LEU A 124 -11.03 -2.79 13.88
C LEU A 124 -11.20 -2.55 15.39
N ASP A 125 -10.23 -1.85 15.98
CA ASP A 125 -10.27 -1.36 17.35
C ASP A 125 -10.70 0.12 17.40
N ILE A 126 -11.96 0.34 17.79
CA ILE A 126 -12.54 1.68 17.94
C ILE A 126 -11.89 2.53 19.02
N ASN A 127 -11.10 1.92 19.92
CA ASN A 127 -10.45 2.67 20.98
C ASN A 127 -9.27 3.49 20.44
N LYS A 128 -8.68 3.09 19.31
CA LYS A 128 -7.63 3.85 18.64
C LYS A 128 -8.21 5.06 17.90
N ASN A 129 -7.39 6.10 17.75
CA ASN A 129 -7.75 7.28 16.96
C ASN A 129 -7.87 6.94 15.46
N VAL A 130 -6.97 6.09 14.99
CA VAL A 130 -6.97 5.53 13.64
C VAL A 130 -6.64 4.05 13.76
N ASP A 131 -7.35 3.20 13.04
CA ASP A 131 -7.02 1.78 12.92
C ASP A 131 -7.26 1.31 11.49
N MET A 132 -6.54 0.28 11.06
CA MET A 132 -6.63 -0.23 9.69
C MET A 132 -6.62 -1.75 9.70
N ALA A 133 -7.47 -2.34 8.85
CA ALA A 133 -7.49 -3.77 8.61
C ALA A 133 -7.60 -4.07 7.11
N ILE A 134 -7.11 -5.24 6.71
CA ILE A 134 -7.32 -5.78 5.37
C ILE A 134 -8.37 -6.88 5.49
N LEU A 135 -9.46 -6.74 4.74
CA LEU A 135 -10.52 -7.72 4.66
C LEU A 135 -10.37 -8.54 3.37
N PRO A 136 -10.65 -9.85 3.39
CA PRO A 136 -10.65 -10.67 2.19
C PRO A 136 -11.75 -10.26 1.19
N GLY A 137 -12.81 -9.61 1.70
CA GLY A 137 -13.92 -9.08 0.93
C GLY A 137 -14.87 -8.24 1.78
N THR A 138 -15.83 -7.59 1.14
CA THR A 138 -16.91 -6.86 1.81
C THR A 138 -18.27 -7.49 1.45
N PRO A 139 -19.35 -7.23 2.20
CA PRO A 139 -20.66 -7.83 1.90
C PRO A 139 -21.15 -7.63 0.46
N MET A 140 -20.86 -6.47 -0.14
CA MET A 140 -21.23 -6.17 -1.53
C MET A 140 -20.20 -6.69 -2.55
N VAL A 141 -18.96 -6.95 -2.13
CA VAL A 141 -17.86 -7.42 -3.00
C VAL A 141 -17.04 -8.50 -2.27
N PRO A 142 -17.60 -9.71 -2.09
CA PRO A 142 -17.02 -10.73 -1.19
C PRO A 142 -15.69 -11.32 -1.69
N ASN A 143 -15.43 -11.26 -3.00
CA ASN A 143 -14.27 -11.89 -3.63
C ASN A 143 -13.15 -10.90 -3.99
N LYS A 144 -13.20 -9.66 -3.48
CA LYS A 144 -12.12 -8.68 -3.69
C LYS A 144 -11.68 -8.07 -2.37
N PRO A 145 -10.39 -8.16 -2.02
CA PRO A 145 -9.91 -7.58 -0.79
C PRO A 145 -10.18 -6.07 -0.74
N ALA A 146 -10.33 -5.58 0.48
CA ALA A 146 -10.55 -4.18 0.78
C ALA A 146 -9.70 -3.78 1.98
N ILE A 147 -9.15 -2.56 1.93
CA ILE A 147 -8.50 -1.95 3.08
C ILE A 147 -9.57 -1.10 3.75
N VAL A 148 -9.80 -1.35 5.04
CA VAL A 148 -10.75 -0.59 5.83
C VAL A 148 -9.98 0.26 6.84
N ILE A 149 -10.35 1.53 6.94
CA ILE A 149 -9.65 2.49 7.79
C ILE A 149 -10.66 3.20 8.66
N TRP A 150 -10.48 3.04 9.96
CA TRP A 150 -11.25 3.69 11.01
C TRP A 150 -10.66 5.06 11.35
N TYR A 151 -11.51 6.07 11.46
CA TYR A 151 -11.17 7.37 12.00
C TYR A 151 -12.16 7.74 13.12
N ARG A 152 -11.65 7.75 14.35
CA ARG A 152 -12.43 8.08 15.54
C ARG A 152 -12.86 9.55 15.52
N ASN A 153 -14.11 9.80 15.89
CA ASN A 153 -14.60 11.15 16.10
C ASN A 153 -13.93 11.75 17.36
N PRO A 154 -13.34 12.96 17.28
CA PRO A 154 -12.66 13.58 18.42
C PRO A 154 -13.63 14.08 19.50
N LEU A 155 -14.89 14.35 19.16
CA LEU A 155 -15.90 14.92 20.06
C LEU A 155 -16.86 13.86 20.61
N LEU A 156 -17.14 12.81 19.84
CA LEU A 156 -18.10 11.77 20.18
C LEU A 156 -17.42 10.48 20.59
N LYS A 157 -17.78 9.96 21.77
CA LYS A 157 -17.26 8.68 22.26
C LYS A 157 -17.81 7.53 21.42
N ASN A 158 -16.96 6.55 21.09
CA ASN A 158 -17.32 5.34 20.33
C ASN A 158 -17.99 5.60 18.97
N SER A 159 -17.74 6.77 18.40
CA SER A 159 -18.33 7.23 17.14
C SER A 159 -17.22 7.67 16.20
N GLY A 160 -17.51 7.72 14.92
CA GLY A 160 -16.51 8.00 13.90
C GLY A 160 -16.98 7.61 12.53
N VAL A 161 -16.02 7.51 11.62
CA VAL A 161 -16.25 7.16 10.23
C VAL A 161 -15.22 6.11 9.85
N PHE A 162 -15.63 5.10 9.09
CA PHE A 162 -14.66 4.27 8.39
C PHE A 162 -14.86 4.35 6.88
N ALA A 163 -13.75 4.18 6.17
CA ALA A 163 -13.69 4.08 4.72
C ALA A 163 -13.28 2.66 4.33
N ALA A 164 -13.83 2.16 3.22
CA ALA A 164 -13.56 0.82 2.68
C ALA A 164 -13.58 0.82 1.14
#